data_AF-A0A353QT40-F1
#
_entry.id   AF-A0A353QT40-F1
#
_cell.length_a   1.000
_cell.length_b   1.000
_cell.length_c   1.000
_cell.angle_alpha   90.00
_cell.angle_beta   90.00
_cell.angle_gamma   90.00
#
_symmetry.space_group_name_H-M   'P 1'
#
loop_
_entity.id
_entity.type
_entity.pdbx_description
1 polymer ?
#
loop_
_entity_poly.entity_id
_entity_poly.type
_entity_poly.pdbx_seq_one_letter_code
_entity_poly.pdbx_strand_id
1 'polypeptide(L)'
;MKSMKNLKFTNELKGIGPKLKWFLFTQMQDLKLTSDYINFICPDANREMSNPIENLEKMVRQSLIREFSPEIQNLKSFDLLVATVMHNIQVKALQGDAVTEEELESD
;
A
#
# COMPACT_ATOMS: atom_id res chain seq x y z
N MET A 1 5.64 -18.64 54.37
CA MET A 1 5.68 -18.35 52.92
C MET A 1 5.98 -19.63 52.15
N LYS A 2 5.00 -20.20 51.44
CA LYS A 2 5.22 -21.37 50.57
C LYS A 2 5.68 -20.87 49.21
N SER A 3 6.94 -21.15 48.87
CA SER A 3 7.57 -20.84 47.60
C SER A 3 6.76 -21.41 46.44
N MET A 4 6.42 -20.56 45.47
CA MET A 4 5.83 -20.94 44.18
C MET A 4 6.88 -21.76 43.41
N LYS A 5 6.75 -23.07 43.48
CA LYS A 5 7.65 -24.02 42.84
C LYS A 5 7.36 -24.00 41.34
N ASN A 6 8.28 -23.40 40.59
CA ASN A 6 8.58 -23.71 39.18
C ASN A 6 7.39 -24.13 38.30
N LEU A 7 6.58 -23.16 37.85
CA LEU A 7 5.68 -23.38 36.73
C LEU A 7 6.52 -23.50 35.45
N LYS A 8 6.89 -24.73 35.09
CA LYS A 8 7.58 -25.03 33.82
C LYS A 8 6.57 -24.91 32.68
N PHE A 9 6.39 -23.71 32.14
CA PHE A 9 5.62 -23.44 30.92
C PHE A 9 6.33 -23.93 29.64
N THR A 10 6.90 -25.14 29.66
CA THR A 10 7.67 -25.65 28.54
C THR A 10 7.30 -27.10 28.31
N ASN A 11 6.22 -27.34 27.56
CA ASN A 11 6.07 -28.43 26.58
C ASN A 11 4.63 -28.61 26.07
N GLU A 12 3.61 -28.05 26.72
CA GLU A 12 2.21 -28.29 26.31
C GLU A 12 1.83 -27.62 24.98
N LEU A 13 2.51 -26.56 24.56
CA LEU A 13 2.31 -25.97 23.22
C LEU A 13 2.84 -26.83 22.07
N LYS A 14 3.68 -27.85 22.33
CA LYS A 14 4.14 -28.79 21.30
C LYS A 14 3.07 -29.80 20.88
N GLY A 15 2.01 -29.95 21.67
CA GLY A 15 0.88 -30.86 21.41
C GLY A 15 -0.24 -30.27 20.56
N ILE A 16 -0.09 -29.02 20.08
CA ILE A 16 -1.07 -28.41 19.19
C ILE A 16 -1.06 -29.19 17.87
N GLY A 17 -2.10 -29.99 17.66
CA GLY A 17 -2.23 -30.87 16.51
C GLY A 17 -2.16 -30.10 15.17
N PRO A 18 -1.81 -30.78 14.08
CA PRO A 18 -1.65 -30.15 12.76
C PRO A 18 -2.84 -29.30 12.36
N LYS A 19 -4.06 -29.74 12.69
CA LYS A 19 -5.31 -29.01 12.39
C LYS A 19 -5.41 -27.66 13.09
N LEU A 20 -5.00 -27.55 14.36
CA LEU A 20 -4.98 -26.26 15.05
C LEU A 20 -3.86 -25.36 14.52
N LYS A 21 -2.71 -25.93 14.14
CA LYS A 21 -1.65 -25.16 13.48
C LYS A 21 -2.11 -24.62 12.14
N TRP A 22 -2.81 -25.43 11.34
CA TRP A 22 -3.44 -24.99 10.09
C TRP A 22 -4.50 -23.94 10.33
N PHE A 23 -5.37 -24.12 11.32
CA PHE A 23 -6.40 -23.14 11.68
C PHE A 23 -5.83 -21.80 12.18
N LEU A 24 -4.78 -21.83 13.00
CA LEU A 24 -4.07 -20.63 13.44
C LEU A 24 -3.30 -19.98 12.28
N PHE A 25 -2.72 -20.79 11.39
CA PHE A 25 -2.04 -20.31 10.20
C PHE A 25 -3.01 -19.64 9.24
N THR A 26 -4.20 -20.19 8.97
CA THR A 26 -5.21 -19.54 8.13
C THR A 26 -5.71 -18.24 8.76
N GLN A 27 -5.96 -18.22 10.08
CA GLN A 27 -6.32 -16.98 10.77
C GLN A 27 -5.20 -15.92 10.75
N MET A 28 -3.93 -16.33 10.89
CA MET A 28 -2.80 -15.42 10.81
C MET A 28 -2.51 -14.97 9.37
N GLN A 29 -2.82 -15.80 8.37
CA GLN A 29 -2.81 -15.40 6.97
C GLN A 29 -3.87 -14.34 6.74
N ASP A 30 -5.13 -14.54 7.13
CA ASP A 30 -6.17 -13.52 6.91
C ASP A 30 -5.86 -12.17 7.57
N LEU A 31 -5.09 -12.15 8.67
CA LEU A 31 -4.66 -10.93 9.37
C LEU A 31 -3.34 -10.30 8.85
N LYS A 32 -2.52 -11.03 8.08
CA LYS A 32 -1.22 -10.53 7.53
C LYS A 32 -1.10 -10.56 6.00
N LEU A 33 -1.97 -11.30 5.31
CA LEU A 33 -2.09 -11.38 3.85
C LEU A 33 -3.13 -10.41 3.29
N THR A 34 -3.88 -9.69 4.13
CA THR A 34 -4.44 -8.40 3.73
C THR A 34 -3.31 -7.37 3.68
N SER A 35 -2.36 -7.59 2.77
CA SER A 35 -1.39 -6.56 2.41
C SER A 35 -2.13 -5.43 1.69
N ASP A 36 -1.66 -4.21 1.84
CA ASP A 36 -2.21 -3.05 1.11
C ASP A 36 -2.25 -3.31 -0.41
N TYR A 37 -1.32 -4.13 -0.92
CA TYR A 37 -1.28 -4.55 -2.32
C TYR A 37 -2.42 -5.50 -2.72
N ILE A 38 -2.74 -6.51 -1.90
CA ILE A 38 -3.85 -7.43 -2.19
C ILE A 38 -5.19 -6.68 -2.12
N ASN A 39 -5.32 -5.77 -1.14
CA ASN A 39 -6.47 -4.87 -1.03
C ASN A 39 -6.56 -3.86 -2.18
N PHE A 40 -5.43 -3.47 -2.78
CA PHE A 40 -5.37 -2.58 -3.94
C PHE A 40 -5.81 -3.29 -5.23
N ILE A 41 -5.40 -4.56 -5.42
CA ILE A 41 -5.78 -5.35 -6.60
C ILE A 41 -7.20 -5.92 -6.49
N CYS A 42 -7.62 -6.31 -5.29
CA CYS A 42 -8.94 -6.88 -5.03
C CYS A 42 -9.70 -6.01 -4.01
N PRO A 43 -10.20 -4.83 -4.42
CA PRO A 43 -10.97 -3.98 -3.53
C PRO A 43 -12.30 -4.66 -3.16
N ASP A 44 -12.65 -4.64 -1.87
CA ASP A 44 -13.96 -5.07 -1.40
C ASP A 44 -15.07 -4.37 -2.17
N ALA A 45 -16.14 -5.11 -2.53
CA ALA A 45 -17.26 -4.61 -3.33
C ALA A 45 -17.98 -3.36 -2.77
N ASN A 46 -17.68 -2.96 -1.53
CA ASN A 46 -18.24 -1.80 -0.83
C ASN A 46 -17.27 -0.61 -0.72
N ARG A 47 -16.05 -0.68 -1.26
CA ARG A 47 -15.17 0.48 -1.34
C ARG A 47 -15.56 1.30 -2.57
N GLU A 48 -16.05 2.51 -2.35
CA GLU A 48 -16.17 3.48 -3.42
C GLU A 48 -14.80 3.60 -4.10
N MET A 49 -14.75 3.23 -5.37
CA MET A 49 -13.55 3.32 -6.19
C MET A 49 -13.18 4.79 -6.28
N SER A 50 -12.31 5.25 -5.37
CA SER A 50 -11.86 6.63 -5.34
C SER A 50 -11.31 6.97 -6.72
N ASN A 51 -11.73 8.11 -7.28
CA ASN A 51 -11.33 8.50 -8.62
C ASN A 51 -9.78 8.46 -8.72
N PRO A 52 -9.21 7.65 -9.62
CA PRO A 52 -7.76 7.44 -9.69
C PRO A 52 -6.99 8.76 -9.90
N ILE A 53 -7.60 9.72 -10.60
CA ILE A 53 -7.03 11.05 -10.82
C ILE A 53 -6.94 11.83 -9.50
N GLU A 54 -8.00 11.80 -8.68
CA GLU A 54 -8.00 12.46 -7.37
C GLU A 54 -7.00 11.82 -6.40
N ASN A 55 -6.84 10.51 -6.47
CA ASN A 55 -5.86 9.81 -5.65
C ASN A 55 -4.43 10.21 -6.04
N LEU A 56 -4.15 10.27 -7.34
CA LEU A 56 -2.86 10.73 -7.85
C LEU A 56 -2.57 12.18 -7.44
N GLU A 57 -3.56 13.07 -7.51
CA GLU A 57 -3.41 14.46 -7.07
C GLU A 57 -3.06 14.54 -5.58
N LYS A 58 -3.75 13.75 -4.73
CA LYS A 58 -3.44 13.65 -3.29
C LYS A 58 -2.02 13.18 -3.04
N MET A 59 -1.55 12.17 -3.79
CA MET A 59 -0.17 11.69 -3.69
C MET A 59 0.84 12.77 -4.08
N VAL A 60 0.60 13.48 -5.18
CA VAL A 60 1.45 14.59 -5.63
C VAL A 60 1.52 15.69 -4.56
N ARG A 61 0.38 16.10 -4.01
CA ARG A 61 0.31 17.08 -2.91
C ARG A 61 1.13 16.62 -1.71
N GLN A 62 0.92 15.39 -1.25
CA GLN A 62 1.66 14.82 -0.12
C GLN A 62 3.17 14.76 -0.35
N SER A 63 3.60 14.40 -1.57
CA SER A 63 5.01 14.36 -1.92
C SER A 63 5.64 15.74 -1.88
N LEU A 64 4.96 16.75 -2.43
CA LEU A 64 5.46 18.13 -2.43
C LEU A 64 5.57 18.69 -1.01
N ILE A 65 4.59 18.39 -0.15
CA ILE A 65 4.62 18.77 1.27
C ILE A 65 5.80 18.09 2.01
N ARG A 66 6.05 16.82 1.70
CA ARG A 66 7.15 16.05 2.31
C ARG A 66 8.52 16.63 1.94
N GLU A 67 8.72 17.00 0.69
CA GLU A 67 10.01 17.48 0.19
C GLU A 67 10.26 18.96 0.52
N PHE A 68 9.23 19.81 0.46
CA PHE A 68 9.37 21.27 0.52
C PHE A 68 8.85 21.92 1.81
N SER A 69 8.42 21.15 2.83
CA SER A 69 7.81 21.59 4.10
C SER A 69 6.27 21.69 4.06
N PRO A 70 5.53 21.72 5.19
CA PRO A 70 4.08 21.96 5.19
C PRO A 70 3.68 23.37 4.74
N GLU A 71 4.58 24.34 4.86
CA GLU A 71 4.28 25.77 4.63
C GLU A 71 4.01 26.10 3.15
N ILE A 72 4.51 25.29 2.20
CA ILE A 72 4.26 25.47 0.77
C ILE A 72 2.76 25.40 0.43
N GLN A 73 1.94 24.71 1.22
CA GLN A 73 0.48 24.67 1.00
C GLN A 73 -0.18 26.06 1.06
N ASN A 74 0.43 27.00 1.79
CA ASN A 74 -0.08 28.37 1.93
C ASN A 74 0.25 29.25 0.72
N LEU A 75 1.08 28.77 -0.21
CA LEU A 75 1.45 29.52 -1.40
C LEU A 75 0.33 29.46 -2.43
N LYS A 76 -0.02 30.61 -3.01
CA LYS A 76 -1.00 30.69 -4.12
C LYS A 76 -0.58 29.88 -5.35
N SER A 77 0.72 29.65 -5.52
CA SER A 77 1.28 28.86 -6.62
C SER A 77 1.27 27.36 -6.38
N PHE A 78 0.87 26.89 -5.18
CA PHE A 78 0.92 25.48 -4.85
C PHE A 78 0.01 24.63 -5.74
N ASP A 79 -1.24 25.07 -5.95
CA ASP A 79 -2.18 24.37 -6.84
C ASP A 79 -1.69 24.35 -8.29
N LEU A 80 -1.06 25.43 -8.75
CA LEU A 80 -0.45 25.50 -10.07
C LEU A 80 0.70 24.49 -10.22
N LEU A 81 1.53 24.37 -9.18
CA LEU A 81 2.64 23.43 -9.15
C LEU A 81 2.14 21.98 -9.16
N VAL A 82 1.11 21.68 -8.36
CA VAL A 82 0.43 20.37 -8.36
C VAL A 82 -0.13 20.06 -9.75
N ALA A 83 -0.85 20.99 -10.38
CA ALA A 83 -1.42 20.80 -11.71
C ALA A 83 -0.35 20.57 -12.79
N THR A 84 0.77 21.29 -12.70
CA THR A 84 1.89 21.16 -13.64
C THR A 84 2.56 19.78 -13.50
N VAL A 85 2.78 19.33 -12.27
CA VAL A 85 3.34 18.00 -12.00
C VAL A 85 2.39 16.90 -12.47
N MET A 86 1.10 17.02 -12.19
CA MET A 86 0.06 16.11 -12.69
C MET A 86 0.07 16.01 -14.21
N HIS A 87 0.12 17.14 -14.91
CA HIS A 87 0.18 17.18 -16.37
C HIS A 87 1.43 16.48 -16.90
N ASN A 88 2.60 16.73 -16.30
CA ASN A 88 3.86 16.08 -16.70
C ASN A 88 3.82 14.56 -16.51
N ILE A 89 3.21 14.08 -15.43
CA ILE A 89 3.03 12.63 -15.19
C ILE A 89 2.12 12.04 -16.26
N GLN A 90 1.01 12.69 -16.58
CA GLN A 90 0.08 12.24 -17.62
C GLN A 90 0.75 12.20 -19.00
N VAL A 91 1.48 13.26 -19.36
CA VAL A 91 2.23 13.32 -20.64
C VAL A 91 3.25 12.18 -20.72
N LYS A 92 4.00 11.92 -19.64
CA LYS A 92 4.96 10.81 -19.60
C LYS A 92 4.29 9.44 -19.69
N ALA A 93 3.14 9.25 -19.05
CA ALA A 93 2.39 7.99 -19.14
C ALA A 93 1.96 7.73 -20.60
N LEU A 94 1.44 8.75 -21.29
CA LEU A 94 1.02 8.66 -22.69
C LEU A 94 2.21 8.44 -23.65
N GLN A 95 3.36 9.05 -23.37
CA GLN A 95 4.57 8.87 -24.17
C GLN A 95 5.23 7.51 -23.94
N GLY A 96 5.19 6.99 -22.71
CA GLY A 96 5.70 5.65 -22.38
C GLY A 96 4.96 4.54 -23.15
N ASP A 97 3.63 4.69 -23.32
CA ASP A 97 2.85 3.77 -24.12
C ASP A 97 3.21 3.83 -25.62
N ALA A 98 3.66 4.98 -26.14
CA ALA A 98 4.08 5.11 -27.54
C ALA A 98 5.47 4.51 -27.82
N VAL A 99 6.40 4.55 -26.87
CA VAL A 99 7.77 4.01 -27.04
C VAL A 99 7.78 2.48 -27.04
N THR A 100 6.80 1.84 -26.38
CA THR A 100 6.73 0.37 -26.28
C THR A 100 6.24 -0.31 -27.57
N GLU A 101 5.57 0.43 -28.47
CA GLU A 101 5.08 -0.11 -29.75
C GLU A 101 6.13 -0.02 -30.87
N GLU A 102 7.01 0.98 -30.87
CA GLU A 102 8.05 1.15 -31.91
C GLU A 102 9.24 0.16 -31.77
N GLU A 103 9.47 -0.40 -30.58
CA GLU A 103 10.51 -1.44 -30.38
C GLU A 103 10.09 -2.84 -30.89
N LEU A 104 8.81 -3.06 -31.21
CA LEU A 104 8.31 -4.35 -31.73
C LEU A 104 8.25 -4.45 -33.27
N GLU A 105 8.40 -3.34 -33.99
CA GLU A 105 8.44 -3.33 -35.47
C GLU A 105 9.87 -3.32 -36.05
N SER A 106 10.91 -3.32 -35.20
CA SER A 106 12.31 -3.22 -35.63
C SER A 106 13.15 -4.49 -35.47
N ASP A 107 12.55 -5.63 -35.12
CA ASP A 107 13.19 -6.97 -35.10
C ASP A 107 12.78 -7.85 -36.29
#